data_AF-A0A9D9WBM6-F1
#
_entry.id   AF-A0A9D9WBM6-F1
#
_cell.length_a   1.000
_cell.length_b   1.000
_cell.length_c   1.000
_cell.angle_alpha   90.00
_cell.angle_beta   90.00
_cell.angle_gamma   90.00
#
_symmetry.space_group_name_H-M   'P 1'
#
loop_
_entity.id
_entity.type
_entity.pdbx_description
1 polymer ?
#
loop_
_entity_poly.entity_id
_entity_poly.type
_entity_poly.pdbx_seq_one_letter_code
_entity_poly.pdbx_strand_id
1 'polypeptide(L)'
;MSAESILNKQGITLQEAKDFIDSNVKLNQPELIFKAALDHAVTISMLNEITGYSIDVIKAYFELDDIDPSDLDDIGKLVNSDMGDLEALIAFNNNSEGVLSTQSLQEKVKPLINPDVSEEFDTHFFAPIYSFQEKAGYVYDPEELGVKNLSNIAATNENTASIFYGTLINVFSRLDNTELDQIEKFSGDQNSEAYRILLQTSLASIATTARTNEELADRVADEAARIVDASDIFIPDFNIHVLNNVGILDQSFLGLSVL
;
A
#
# COMPACT_ATOMS: atom_id res chain seq x y z
N MET A 1 -12.57 -2.52 -8.25
CA MET A 1 -12.37 -1.35 -9.10
C MET A 1 -12.43 -1.71 -10.56
N SER A 2 -13.31 -1.05 -11.31
CA SER A 2 -13.38 -1.15 -12.77
C SER A 2 -12.56 -0.06 -13.46
N ALA A 3 -12.22 -0.27 -14.73
CA ALA A 3 -11.54 0.72 -15.55
C ALA A 3 -12.37 2.01 -15.67
N GLU A 4 -13.68 1.88 -15.88
CA GLU A 4 -14.58 3.03 -15.97
C GLU A 4 -14.56 3.89 -14.70
N SER A 5 -14.52 3.28 -13.50
CA SER A 5 -14.54 4.01 -12.23
C SER A 5 -13.28 4.88 -12.07
N ILE A 6 -12.09 4.29 -12.25
CA ILE A 6 -10.82 4.98 -12.03
C ILE A 6 -10.56 6.07 -13.09
N LEU A 7 -10.94 5.82 -14.34
CA LEU A 7 -10.81 6.80 -15.43
C LEU A 7 -11.77 7.98 -15.23
N ASN A 8 -13.01 7.73 -14.81
CA ASN A 8 -13.99 8.80 -14.58
C ASN A 8 -13.57 9.76 -13.45
N LYS A 9 -12.88 9.27 -12.40
CA LYS A 9 -12.30 10.15 -11.35
C LYS A 9 -11.27 11.13 -11.91
N GLN A 10 -10.62 10.74 -12.99
CA GLN A 10 -9.60 11.51 -13.70
C GLN A 10 -10.20 12.36 -14.83
N GLY A 11 -11.52 12.24 -15.07
CA GLY A 11 -12.21 12.93 -16.17
C GLY A 11 -11.93 12.33 -17.54
N ILE A 12 -11.50 11.06 -17.59
CA ILE A 12 -11.20 10.32 -18.81
C ILE A 12 -12.35 9.34 -19.06
N THR A 13 -12.87 9.30 -20.29
CA THR A 13 -13.87 8.31 -20.69
C THR A 13 -13.23 7.00 -21.13
N LEU A 14 -13.97 5.89 -21.01
CA LEU A 14 -13.51 4.59 -21.49
C LEU A 14 -13.17 4.62 -23.01
N GLN A 15 -13.92 5.41 -23.79
CA GLN A 15 -13.68 5.56 -25.23
C GLN A 15 -12.38 6.30 -25.51
N GLU A 16 -12.08 7.39 -24.79
CA GLU A 16 -10.81 8.11 -24.93
C GLU A 16 -9.61 7.21 -24.57
N ALA A 17 -9.72 6.43 -23.50
CA ALA A 17 -8.70 5.45 -23.14
C ALA A 17 -8.52 4.39 -24.22
N LYS A 18 -9.61 3.86 -24.77
CA LYS A 18 -9.56 2.89 -25.87
C LYS A 18 -8.93 3.48 -27.14
N ASP A 19 -9.30 4.70 -27.52
CA ASP A 19 -8.77 5.37 -28.70
C ASP A 19 -7.26 5.63 -28.57
N PHE A 20 -6.79 5.98 -27.36
CA PHE A 20 -5.37 6.09 -27.06
C PHE A 20 -4.64 4.75 -27.23
N ILE A 21 -5.17 3.67 -26.66
CA ILE A 21 -4.56 2.33 -26.78
C ILE A 21 -4.51 1.89 -28.25
N ASP A 22 -5.65 1.96 -28.95
CA ASP A 22 -5.75 1.52 -30.36
C ASP A 22 -4.82 2.33 -31.28
N SER A 23 -4.55 3.59 -30.95
CA SER A 23 -3.61 4.43 -31.70
C SER A 23 -2.16 4.00 -31.47
N ASN A 24 -1.77 3.75 -30.23
CA ASN A 24 -0.40 3.35 -29.89
C ASN A 24 -0.09 1.89 -30.26
N VAL A 25 -1.07 0.99 -30.24
CA VAL A 25 -0.93 -0.37 -30.79
C VAL A 25 -0.57 -0.32 -32.27
N LYS A 26 -1.23 0.55 -33.06
CA LYS A 26 -0.92 0.73 -34.49
C LYS A 26 0.49 1.30 -34.73
N LEU A 27 1.00 2.08 -33.79
CA LEU A 27 2.33 2.68 -33.85
C LEU A 27 3.42 1.77 -33.26
N ASN A 28 3.05 0.60 -32.73
CA ASN A 28 3.94 -0.31 -32.01
C ASN A 28 4.67 0.38 -30.84
N GLN A 29 3.89 1.05 -29.97
CA GLN A 29 4.39 1.80 -28.81
C GLN A 29 3.84 1.22 -27.49
N PRO A 30 4.18 -0.04 -27.14
CA PRO A 30 3.75 -0.66 -25.89
C PRO A 30 4.24 0.11 -24.66
N GLU A 31 5.40 0.75 -24.71
CA GLU A 31 5.97 1.54 -23.63
C GLU A 31 5.09 2.74 -23.25
N LEU A 32 4.42 3.37 -24.24
CA LEU A 32 3.52 4.49 -23.98
C LEU A 32 2.20 4.02 -23.37
N ILE A 33 1.70 2.86 -23.80
CA ILE A 33 0.50 2.25 -23.22
C ILE A 33 0.77 1.86 -21.78
N PHE A 34 1.89 1.20 -21.53
CA PHE A 34 2.30 0.75 -20.20
C PHE A 34 2.52 1.92 -19.25
N LYS A 35 3.25 2.95 -19.68
CA LYS A 35 3.46 4.16 -18.88
C LYS A 35 2.15 4.87 -18.56
N ALA A 36 1.26 5.02 -19.55
CA ALA A 36 -0.05 5.62 -19.30
C ALA A 36 -0.88 4.76 -18.33
N ALA A 37 -0.82 3.44 -18.45
CA ALA A 37 -1.51 2.54 -17.53
C ALA A 37 -1.01 2.71 -16.09
N LEU A 38 0.31 2.79 -15.89
CA LEU A 38 0.93 3.11 -14.60
C LEU A 38 0.45 4.47 -14.07
N ASP A 39 0.63 5.54 -14.86
CA ASP A 39 0.33 6.92 -14.44
C ASP A 39 -1.15 7.13 -14.06
N HIS A 40 -2.05 6.28 -14.59
CA HIS A 40 -3.49 6.34 -14.38
C HIS A 40 -4.04 5.22 -13.49
N ALA A 41 -3.18 4.42 -12.84
CA ALA A 41 -3.56 3.28 -12.00
C ALA A 41 -4.46 2.23 -12.71
N VAL A 42 -4.21 2.01 -14.00
CA VAL A 42 -4.95 1.05 -14.83
C VAL A 42 -4.24 -0.30 -14.82
N THR A 43 -4.86 -1.30 -14.21
CA THR A 43 -4.32 -2.67 -14.12
C THR A 43 -4.44 -3.45 -15.44
N ILE A 44 -3.81 -4.61 -15.53
CA ILE A 44 -4.00 -5.54 -16.66
C ILE A 44 -5.48 -5.95 -16.82
N SER A 45 -6.19 -6.19 -15.72
CA SER A 45 -7.63 -6.50 -15.76
C SER A 45 -8.45 -5.33 -16.31
N MET A 46 -8.04 -4.09 -16.03
CA MET A 46 -8.69 -2.90 -16.56
C MET A 46 -8.36 -2.68 -18.04
N LEU A 47 -7.15 -2.99 -18.49
CA LEU A 47 -6.82 -3.00 -19.92
C LEU A 47 -7.68 -4.03 -20.68
N ASN A 48 -7.96 -5.18 -20.09
CA ASN A 48 -8.92 -6.14 -20.63
C ASN A 48 -10.32 -5.54 -20.75
N GLU A 49 -10.81 -4.84 -19.72
CA GLU A 49 -12.11 -4.15 -19.75
C GLU A 49 -12.19 -3.06 -20.84
N ILE A 50 -11.14 -2.24 -20.98
CA ILE A 50 -11.09 -1.13 -21.96
C ILE A 50 -11.05 -1.68 -23.39
N THR A 51 -10.22 -2.69 -23.65
CA THR A 51 -9.89 -3.12 -25.01
C THR A 51 -10.72 -4.30 -25.51
N GLY A 52 -11.18 -5.16 -24.60
CA GLY A 52 -11.80 -6.45 -24.89
C GLY A 52 -10.80 -7.57 -25.24
N TYR A 53 -9.49 -7.32 -25.26
CA TYR A 53 -8.49 -8.37 -25.48
C TYR A 53 -8.30 -9.21 -24.22
N SER A 54 -8.07 -10.52 -24.35
CA SER A 54 -7.81 -11.37 -23.19
C SER A 54 -6.54 -10.96 -22.46
N ILE A 55 -6.48 -11.25 -21.16
CA ILE A 55 -5.31 -10.97 -20.31
C ILE A 55 -4.04 -11.56 -20.93
N ASP A 56 -4.08 -12.81 -21.41
CA ASP A 56 -2.92 -13.46 -22.04
C ASP A 56 -2.40 -12.69 -23.26
N VAL A 57 -3.29 -12.10 -24.05
CA VAL A 57 -2.91 -11.31 -25.23
C VAL A 57 -2.27 -9.98 -24.82
N ILE A 58 -2.80 -9.35 -23.76
CA ILE A 58 -2.25 -8.10 -23.22
C ILE A 58 -0.87 -8.34 -22.61
N LYS A 59 -0.71 -9.39 -21.81
CA LYS A 59 0.59 -9.74 -21.21
C LYS A 59 1.64 -10.03 -22.29
N ALA A 60 1.29 -10.89 -23.25
CA ALA A 60 2.18 -11.19 -24.38
C ALA A 60 2.54 -9.94 -25.21
N TYR A 61 1.64 -8.96 -25.32
CA TYR A 61 1.93 -7.72 -26.06
C TYR A 61 3.03 -6.89 -25.39
N PHE A 62 3.07 -6.81 -24.06
CA PHE A 62 4.13 -6.10 -23.33
C PHE A 62 5.43 -6.91 -23.27
N GLU A 63 5.34 -8.23 -23.03
CA GLU A 63 6.50 -9.12 -22.94
C GLU A 63 7.34 -9.16 -24.24
N LEU A 64 6.72 -8.92 -25.40
CA LEU A 64 7.42 -8.84 -26.69
C LEU A 64 8.43 -7.70 -26.77
N ASP A 65 8.27 -6.67 -25.93
CA ASP A 65 9.15 -5.51 -25.84
C ASP A 65 9.89 -5.47 -24.49
N ASP A 66 10.08 -6.65 -23.85
CA ASP A 66 10.78 -6.83 -22.57
C ASP A 66 10.19 -6.00 -21.41
N ILE A 67 8.91 -5.64 -21.50
CA ILE A 67 8.16 -4.96 -20.43
C ILE A 67 7.48 -6.02 -19.57
N ASP A 68 7.71 -5.98 -18.24
CA ASP A 68 7.05 -6.90 -17.31
C ASP A 68 5.60 -6.41 -17.03
N PRO A 69 4.57 -7.10 -17.54
CA PRO A 69 3.18 -6.70 -17.33
C PRO A 69 2.73 -6.83 -15.87
N SER A 70 3.47 -7.56 -15.03
CA SER A 70 3.12 -7.73 -13.61
C SER A 70 3.29 -6.45 -12.79
N ASP A 71 4.07 -5.47 -13.26
CA ASP A 71 4.16 -4.16 -12.58
C ASP A 71 2.84 -3.36 -12.66
N LEU A 72 1.90 -3.78 -13.51
CA LEU A 72 0.54 -3.21 -13.56
C LEU A 72 -0.45 -3.98 -12.68
N ASP A 73 -0.08 -5.15 -12.17
CA ASP A 73 -0.92 -5.89 -11.26
C ASP A 73 -0.88 -5.20 -9.88
N ASP A 74 -2.03 -5.07 -9.22
CA ASP A 74 -2.16 -4.50 -7.86
C ASP A 74 -1.72 -3.05 -7.64
N ILE A 75 -1.52 -2.28 -8.71
CA ILE A 75 -1.34 -0.83 -8.64
C ILE A 75 -2.63 -0.11 -8.20
N GLY A 76 -2.52 1.09 -7.62
CA GLY A 76 -3.69 1.92 -7.34
C GLY A 76 -4.34 1.78 -5.97
N LYS A 77 -3.87 0.84 -5.14
CA LYS A 77 -4.44 0.55 -3.83
C LYS A 77 -3.48 0.94 -2.69
N LEU A 78 -4.05 1.29 -1.54
CA LEU A 78 -3.29 1.49 -0.29
C LEU A 78 -3.04 0.15 0.41
N VAL A 79 -4.03 -0.75 0.36
CA VAL A 79 -3.97 -2.15 0.79
C VAL A 79 -4.21 -3.02 -0.45
N ASN A 80 -3.18 -3.68 -0.96
CA ASN A 80 -3.24 -4.52 -2.15
C ASN A 80 -3.39 -6.00 -1.81
N SER A 81 -3.14 -6.40 -0.56
CA SER A 81 -3.30 -7.76 -0.04
C SER A 81 -4.73 -8.06 0.40
N ASP A 82 -5.17 -9.31 0.22
CA ASP A 82 -6.44 -9.79 0.78
C ASP A 82 -6.28 -10.06 2.29
N MET A 83 -6.79 -9.14 3.10
CA MET A 83 -6.72 -9.20 4.56
C MET A 83 -7.78 -10.13 5.19
N GLY A 84 -8.78 -10.59 4.43
CA GLY A 84 -9.88 -11.40 4.96
C GLY A 84 -10.45 -10.86 6.28
N ASP A 85 -10.49 -11.71 7.31
CA ASP A 85 -11.01 -11.33 8.64
C ASP A 85 -10.16 -10.28 9.38
N LEU A 86 -8.91 -10.04 8.95
CA LEU A 86 -8.00 -9.05 9.55
C LEU A 86 -8.30 -7.63 9.08
N GLU A 87 -9.17 -7.45 8.08
CA GLU A 87 -9.59 -6.14 7.57
C GLU A 87 -10.09 -5.22 8.71
N ALA A 88 -10.73 -5.80 9.74
CA ALA A 88 -11.23 -5.07 10.91
C ALA A 88 -10.12 -4.40 11.76
N LEU A 89 -8.85 -4.74 11.56
CA LEU A 89 -7.71 -4.12 12.23
C LEU A 89 -7.30 -2.79 11.58
N ILE A 90 -7.68 -2.59 10.31
CA ILE A 90 -7.34 -1.39 9.55
C ILE A 90 -8.27 -0.26 10.00
N ALA A 91 -7.69 0.72 10.71
CA ALA A 91 -8.46 1.81 11.29
C ALA A 91 -7.61 3.07 11.49
N PHE A 92 -8.29 4.19 11.64
CA PHE A 92 -7.68 5.46 12.05
C PHE A 92 -7.08 5.38 13.45
N ASN A 93 -5.98 6.11 13.65
CA ASN A 93 -5.44 6.37 14.97
C ASN A 93 -6.37 7.34 15.71
N ASN A 94 -7.00 6.85 16.78
CA ASN A 94 -7.91 7.64 17.61
C ASN A 94 -7.20 8.35 18.79
N ASN A 95 -5.87 8.19 18.91
CA ASN A 95 -5.09 8.89 19.94
C ASN A 95 -4.78 10.31 19.45
N SER A 96 -5.50 11.30 19.97
CA SER A 96 -5.30 12.70 19.59
C SER A 96 -4.06 13.33 20.22
N GLU A 97 -3.57 12.78 21.33
CA GLU A 97 -2.44 13.32 22.10
C GLU A 97 -1.62 12.18 22.75
N GLY A 98 -0.40 12.50 23.19
CA GLY A 98 0.49 11.57 23.88
C GLY A 98 1.32 10.68 22.96
N VAL A 99 2.05 9.73 23.54
CA VAL A 99 3.09 8.92 22.86
C VAL A 99 2.56 8.03 21.72
N LEU A 100 1.25 7.78 21.68
CA LEU A 100 0.59 7.02 20.61
C LEU A 100 -0.09 7.90 19.55
N SER A 101 -0.05 9.24 19.69
CA SER A 101 -0.57 10.12 18.65
C SER A 101 0.24 9.99 17.36
N THR A 102 -0.40 10.20 16.22
CA THR A 102 0.26 10.12 14.90
C THR A 102 1.50 11.02 14.86
N GLN A 103 1.40 12.25 15.34
CA GLN A 103 2.53 13.17 15.39
C GLN A 103 3.69 12.63 16.25
N SER A 104 3.40 12.14 17.47
CA SER A 104 4.45 11.61 18.35
C SER A 104 5.12 10.36 17.76
N LEU A 105 4.36 9.51 17.06
CA LEU A 105 4.91 8.34 16.38
C LEU A 105 5.79 8.74 15.18
N GLN A 106 5.38 9.73 14.38
CA GLN A 106 6.22 10.26 13.29
C GLN A 106 7.55 10.82 13.82
N GLU A 107 7.50 11.64 14.86
CA GLU A 107 8.69 12.19 15.52
C GLU A 107 9.62 11.09 16.06
N LYS A 108 9.05 9.96 16.48
CA LYS A 108 9.79 8.81 16.99
C LYS A 108 10.40 7.93 15.89
N VAL A 109 9.76 7.84 14.73
CA VAL A 109 10.24 7.05 13.58
C VAL A 109 11.39 7.74 12.85
N LYS A 110 11.33 9.06 12.67
CA LYS A 110 12.37 9.84 11.95
C LYS A 110 13.82 9.53 12.31
N PRO A 111 14.21 9.39 13.60
CA PRO A 111 15.60 9.06 13.96
C PRO A 111 15.99 7.60 13.72
N LEU A 112 15.02 6.71 13.42
CA LEU A 112 15.25 5.27 13.22
C LEU A 112 15.48 4.89 11.75
N ILE A 113 15.06 5.74 10.81
CA ILE A 113 15.11 5.49 9.36
C ILE A 113 16.33 6.13 8.70
N ASN A 114 16.58 5.78 7.44
CA ASN A 114 17.65 6.37 6.64
C ASN A 114 17.61 7.93 6.68
N PRO A 115 18.70 8.60 7.12
CA PRO A 115 18.76 10.06 7.18
C PRO A 115 18.47 10.76 5.86
N ASP A 116 18.80 10.12 4.72
CA ASP A 116 18.61 10.69 3.38
C ASP A 116 17.12 10.80 2.99
N VAL A 117 16.23 10.08 3.67
CA VAL A 117 14.76 10.17 3.46
C VAL A 117 14.00 10.70 4.69
N SER A 118 14.68 10.87 5.83
CA SER A 118 14.05 11.21 7.11
C SER A 118 13.32 12.57 7.11
N GLU A 119 13.89 13.57 6.41
CA GLU A 119 13.26 14.90 6.30
C GLU A 119 11.98 14.88 5.46
N GLU A 120 11.91 13.97 4.49
CA GLU A 120 10.85 13.84 3.49
C GLU A 120 9.81 12.77 3.86
N PHE A 121 10.03 12.02 4.93
CA PHE A 121 9.17 10.93 5.40
C PHE A 121 7.69 11.35 5.50
N ASP A 122 7.37 12.41 6.24
CA ASP A 122 5.97 12.81 6.46
C ASP A 122 5.27 13.31 5.18
N THR A 123 6.05 13.86 4.24
CA THR A 123 5.53 14.50 3.04
C THR A 123 5.46 13.57 1.86
N HIS A 124 6.36 12.57 1.76
CA HIS A 124 6.44 11.65 0.62
C HIS A 124 5.90 10.26 0.94
N PHE A 125 6.19 9.69 2.11
CA PHE A 125 5.74 8.34 2.45
C PHE A 125 4.21 8.25 2.49
N PHE A 126 3.57 9.24 3.10
CA PHE A 126 2.11 9.31 3.23
C PHE A 126 1.40 10.08 2.10
N ALA A 127 2.16 10.54 1.10
CA ALA A 127 1.59 11.24 -0.05
C ALA A 127 0.60 10.35 -0.82
N PRO A 128 -0.34 10.92 -1.57
CA PRO A 128 -1.05 10.17 -2.59
C PRO A 128 -0.08 9.50 -3.57
N ILE A 129 -0.42 8.30 -4.01
CA ILE A 129 0.45 7.46 -4.87
C ILE A 129 0.56 8.06 -6.27
N TYR A 130 -0.54 8.66 -6.76
CA TYR A 130 -0.62 9.22 -8.11
C TYR A 130 -0.93 10.71 -8.10
N SER A 131 -0.35 11.43 -9.05
CA SER A 131 -0.56 12.88 -9.21
C SER A 131 -2.04 13.30 -9.34
N PHE A 132 -2.89 12.46 -9.94
CA PHE A 132 -4.33 12.77 -10.05
C PHE A 132 -5.04 12.73 -8.68
N GLN A 133 -4.47 12.04 -7.69
CA GLN A 133 -4.98 11.96 -6.33
C GLN A 133 -4.58 13.18 -5.49
N GLU A 134 -3.57 13.94 -5.90
CA GLU A 134 -3.16 15.19 -5.24
C GLU A 134 -4.16 16.35 -5.47
N LYS A 135 -5.13 16.15 -6.38
CA LYS A 135 -6.17 17.14 -6.64
C LYS A 135 -6.93 17.46 -5.36
N ALA A 136 -7.07 18.74 -5.06
CA ALA A 136 -7.80 19.20 -3.87
C ALA A 136 -9.20 18.56 -3.78
N GLY A 137 -9.45 17.87 -2.66
CA GLY A 137 -10.72 17.19 -2.40
C GLY A 137 -10.84 15.81 -3.04
N TYR A 138 -9.74 15.21 -3.50
CA TYR A 138 -9.74 13.79 -3.88
C TYR A 138 -10.11 12.90 -2.69
N VAL A 139 -10.85 11.84 -2.97
CA VAL A 139 -11.40 10.93 -1.97
C VAL A 139 -11.10 9.52 -2.40
N TYR A 140 -10.38 8.77 -1.55
CA TYR A 140 -10.24 7.34 -1.71
C TYR A 140 -11.57 6.66 -1.41
N ASP A 141 -12.04 5.83 -2.33
CA ASP A 141 -13.18 4.94 -2.09
C ASP A 141 -12.71 3.58 -1.52
N PRO A 142 -13.62 2.72 -1.05
CA PRO A 142 -13.26 1.41 -0.52
C PRO A 142 -12.46 0.51 -1.49
N GLU A 143 -12.58 0.73 -2.80
CA GLU A 143 -11.82 -0.05 -3.79
C GLU A 143 -10.37 0.43 -3.90
N GLU A 144 -10.12 1.74 -3.80
CA GLU A 144 -8.77 2.35 -3.71
C GLU A 144 -8.11 2.11 -2.36
N LEU A 145 -8.90 2.05 -1.30
CA LEU A 145 -8.39 1.68 0.01
C LEU A 145 -7.99 0.21 0.07
N GLY A 146 -8.61 -0.63 -0.76
CA GLY A 146 -8.48 -2.08 -0.70
C GLY A 146 -9.22 -2.73 0.47
N VAL A 147 -9.98 -1.95 1.22
CA VAL A 147 -10.76 -2.39 2.39
C VAL A 147 -12.16 -1.81 2.36
N LYS A 148 -13.13 -2.59 2.82
CA LYS A 148 -14.57 -2.27 2.84
C LYS A 148 -15.04 -1.75 4.20
N ASN A 149 -14.30 -1.99 5.27
CA ASN A 149 -14.62 -1.56 6.62
C ASN A 149 -14.48 -0.05 6.81
N LEU A 150 -13.64 0.61 5.99
CA LEU A 150 -13.53 2.05 5.93
C LEU A 150 -14.50 2.64 4.90
N SER A 151 -15.14 3.75 5.28
CA SER A 151 -15.88 4.58 4.32
C SER A 151 -14.90 5.34 3.43
N ASN A 152 -15.45 6.10 2.47
CA ASN A 152 -14.69 7.10 1.73
C ASN A 152 -13.86 8.00 2.65
N ILE A 153 -12.58 8.20 2.34
CA ILE A 153 -11.66 9.06 3.10
C ILE A 153 -11.03 10.10 2.18
N ALA A 154 -10.71 11.28 2.69
CA ALA A 154 -9.95 12.26 1.90
C ALA A 154 -8.51 11.76 1.70
N ALA A 155 -7.99 11.89 0.47
CA ALA A 155 -6.63 11.51 0.14
C ALA A 155 -5.62 12.57 0.61
N THR A 156 -5.34 12.58 1.91
CA THR A 156 -4.38 13.50 2.53
C THR A 156 -3.36 12.71 3.35
N ASN A 157 -2.15 13.27 3.49
CA ASN A 157 -1.08 12.65 4.26
C ASN A 157 -1.51 12.36 5.71
N GLU A 158 -2.32 13.23 6.31
CA GLU A 158 -2.81 13.04 7.68
C GLU A 158 -3.72 11.82 7.80
N ASN A 159 -4.61 11.58 6.83
CA ASN A 159 -5.49 10.42 6.84
C ASN A 159 -4.70 9.13 6.58
N THR A 160 -3.79 9.14 5.59
CA THR A 160 -2.94 7.99 5.30
C THR A 160 -2.07 7.64 6.50
N ALA A 161 -1.40 8.62 7.12
CA ALA A 161 -0.61 8.42 8.32
C ALA A 161 -1.45 7.93 9.50
N SER A 162 -2.65 8.48 9.70
CA SER A 162 -3.54 8.04 10.77
C SER A 162 -4.00 6.59 10.59
N ILE A 163 -4.30 6.15 9.36
CA ILE A 163 -4.64 4.76 9.09
C ILE A 163 -3.42 3.85 9.28
N PHE A 164 -2.26 4.25 8.78
CA PHE A 164 -1.01 3.50 8.94
C PHE A 164 -0.70 3.23 10.42
N TYR A 165 -0.61 4.28 11.24
CA TYR A 165 -0.32 4.12 12.66
C TYR A 165 -1.47 3.51 13.46
N GLY A 166 -2.72 3.83 13.12
CA GLY A 166 -3.89 3.24 13.77
C GLY A 166 -3.96 1.72 13.55
N THR A 167 -3.61 1.26 12.35
CA THR A 167 -3.50 -0.15 12.01
C THR A 167 -2.40 -0.82 12.83
N LEU A 168 -1.19 -0.26 12.87
CA LEU A 168 -0.08 -0.80 13.68
C LEU A 168 -0.44 -0.88 15.18
N ILE A 169 -1.10 0.15 15.71
CA ILE A 169 -1.59 0.17 17.09
C ILE A 169 -2.60 -0.97 17.32
N ASN A 170 -3.56 -1.16 16.42
CA ASN A 170 -4.57 -2.22 16.54
C ASN A 170 -3.96 -3.62 16.45
N VAL A 171 -2.95 -3.81 15.61
CA VAL A 171 -2.21 -5.07 15.48
C VAL A 171 -1.44 -5.36 16.76
N PHE A 172 -0.55 -4.45 17.16
CA PHE A 172 0.35 -4.71 18.28
C PHE A 172 -0.35 -4.64 19.64
N SER A 173 -1.48 -3.95 19.77
CA SER A 173 -2.26 -3.99 21.02
C SER A 173 -2.92 -5.36 21.28
N ARG A 174 -3.09 -6.20 20.26
CA ARG A 174 -3.72 -7.52 20.38
C ARG A 174 -2.77 -8.66 20.67
N LEU A 175 -1.50 -8.53 20.27
CA LEU A 175 -0.51 -9.57 20.41
C LEU A 175 0.19 -9.46 21.76
N ASP A 176 0.35 -10.51 22.54
CA ASP A 176 1.31 -10.51 23.64
C ASP A 176 2.74 -10.82 23.13
N ASN A 177 3.75 -10.78 24.01
CA ASN A 177 5.13 -11.02 23.60
C ASN A 177 5.38 -12.47 23.16
N THR A 178 4.60 -13.44 23.65
CA THR A 178 4.70 -14.85 23.25
C THR A 178 4.16 -15.03 21.83
N GLU A 179 2.98 -14.48 21.55
CA GLU A 179 2.38 -14.49 20.22
C GLU A 179 3.28 -13.78 19.21
N LEU A 180 3.83 -12.64 19.60
CA LEU A 180 4.77 -11.87 18.80
C LEU A 180 6.05 -12.66 18.48
N ASP A 181 6.67 -13.25 19.50
CA ASP A 181 7.85 -14.09 19.36
C ASP A 181 7.60 -15.28 18.41
N GLN A 182 6.41 -15.88 18.48
CA GLN A 182 6.04 -17.00 17.60
C GLN A 182 5.93 -16.56 16.14
N ILE A 183 5.36 -15.37 15.90
CA ILE A 183 5.21 -14.82 14.56
C ILE A 183 6.56 -14.42 13.98
N GLU A 184 7.37 -13.69 14.75
CA GLU A 184 8.71 -13.22 14.31
C GLU A 184 9.69 -14.37 14.04
N LYS A 185 9.59 -15.45 14.83
CA LYS A 185 10.48 -16.62 14.71
C LYS A 185 9.86 -17.73 13.87
N PHE A 186 8.76 -17.46 13.16
CA PHE A 186 8.16 -18.44 12.28
C PHE A 186 9.18 -18.86 11.21
N SER A 187 9.59 -20.12 11.26
CA SER A 187 10.68 -20.64 10.42
C SER A 187 10.22 -21.14 9.04
N GLY A 188 8.93 -21.06 8.77
CA GLY A 188 8.34 -21.48 7.49
C GLY A 188 8.19 -20.33 6.50
N ASP A 189 7.61 -20.64 5.35
CA ASP A 189 7.23 -19.63 4.35
C ASP A 189 6.15 -18.70 4.93
N GLN A 190 6.43 -17.40 4.95
CA GLN A 190 5.51 -16.35 5.41
C GLN A 190 4.28 -16.20 4.50
N ASN A 191 4.27 -16.84 3.34
CA ASN A 191 3.09 -16.94 2.48
C ASN A 191 2.29 -18.22 2.67
N SER A 192 2.77 -19.13 3.53
CA SER A 192 2.09 -20.40 3.78
C SER A 192 0.77 -20.23 4.51
N GLU A 193 -0.16 -21.16 4.25
CA GLU A 193 -1.41 -21.29 5.00
C GLU A 193 -1.16 -21.39 6.51
N ALA A 194 -0.06 -22.06 6.92
CA ALA A 194 0.32 -22.19 8.32
C ALA A 194 0.65 -20.83 8.97
N TYR A 195 1.34 -19.94 8.25
CA TYR A 195 1.63 -18.61 8.73
C TYR A 195 0.36 -17.75 8.81
N ARG A 196 -0.52 -17.83 7.81
CA ARG A 196 -1.83 -17.14 7.81
C ARG A 196 -2.70 -17.56 8.99
N ILE A 197 -2.78 -18.86 9.27
CA ILE A 197 -3.52 -19.39 10.43
C ILE A 197 -2.91 -18.89 11.75
N LEU A 198 -1.57 -18.85 11.87
CA LEU A 198 -0.89 -18.33 13.05
C LEU A 198 -1.25 -16.85 13.27
N LEU A 199 -1.11 -16.01 12.23
CA LEU A 199 -1.48 -14.60 12.30
C LEU A 199 -2.95 -14.40 12.71
N GLN A 200 -3.87 -15.09 12.03
CA GLN A 200 -5.29 -14.98 12.32
C GLN A 200 -5.62 -15.41 13.75
N THR A 201 -5.01 -16.50 14.23
CA THR A 201 -5.24 -16.99 15.60
C THR A 201 -4.74 -15.99 16.64
N SER A 202 -3.51 -15.49 16.47
CA SER A 202 -2.91 -14.53 17.41
C SER A 202 -3.63 -13.18 17.42
N LEU A 203 -4.16 -12.73 16.27
CA LEU A 203 -4.87 -11.45 16.16
C LEU A 203 -6.37 -11.55 16.51
N ALA A 204 -6.92 -12.76 16.63
CA ALA A 204 -8.31 -12.99 17.03
C ALA A 204 -8.52 -12.84 18.54
N SER A 205 -7.50 -13.10 19.36
CA SER A 205 -7.54 -12.88 20.82
C SER A 205 -7.09 -11.48 21.21
N ILE A 206 -7.64 -10.96 22.31
CA ILE A 206 -7.09 -9.78 22.99
C ILE A 206 -6.01 -10.30 23.93
N ALA A 207 -4.78 -9.80 23.79
CA ALA A 207 -3.68 -10.07 24.70
C ALA A 207 -4.13 -9.97 26.17
N THR A 208 -3.87 -11.01 26.96
CA THR A 208 -4.24 -11.03 28.38
C THR A 208 -3.37 -10.11 29.23
N THR A 209 -2.24 -9.65 28.69
CA THR A 209 -1.33 -8.69 29.32
C THR A 209 -1.25 -7.45 28.44
N ALA A 210 -1.87 -6.36 28.88
CA ALA A 210 -1.82 -5.09 28.17
C ALA A 210 -0.42 -4.48 28.27
N ARG A 211 0.19 -4.13 27.12
CA ARG A 211 1.40 -3.30 27.08
C ARG A 211 1.11 -1.90 27.60
N THR A 212 2.13 -1.24 28.14
CA THR A 212 2.07 0.19 28.39
C THR A 212 2.02 0.97 27.07
N ASN A 213 1.56 2.22 27.11
CA ASN A 213 1.53 3.06 25.91
C ASN A 213 2.93 3.32 25.37
N GLU A 214 3.93 3.43 26.24
CA GLU A 214 5.33 3.59 25.88
C GLU A 214 5.86 2.35 25.15
N GLU A 215 5.65 1.16 25.70
CA GLU A 215 6.06 -0.11 25.06
C GLU A 215 5.37 -0.31 23.70
N LEU A 216 4.08 0.02 23.61
CA LEU A 216 3.34 -0.04 22.35
C LEU A 216 3.88 0.98 21.34
N ALA A 217 4.16 2.21 21.79
CA ALA A 217 4.72 3.25 20.92
C ALA A 217 6.13 2.90 20.43
N ASP A 218 6.98 2.28 21.26
CA ASP A 218 8.30 1.78 20.84
C ASP A 218 8.12 0.76 19.73
N ARG A 219 7.25 -0.22 19.96
CA ARG A 219 7.00 -1.28 19.00
C ARG A 219 6.44 -0.78 17.66
N VAL A 220 5.47 0.13 17.71
CA VAL A 220 4.88 0.73 16.51
C VAL A 220 5.92 1.54 15.74
N ALA A 221 6.80 2.27 16.43
CA ALA A 221 7.85 3.06 15.78
C ALA A 221 8.91 2.17 15.12
N ASP A 222 9.35 1.11 15.79
CA ASP A 222 10.32 0.16 15.24
C ASP A 222 9.77 -0.51 13.96
N GLU A 223 8.51 -0.94 13.99
CA GLU A 223 7.88 -1.55 12.83
C GLU A 223 7.66 -0.55 11.69
N ALA A 224 7.22 0.68 12.02
CA ALA A 224 7.06 1.73 11.03
C ALA A 224 8.41 2.06 10.35
N ALA A 225 9.50 2.15 11.12
CA ALA A 225 10.83 2.37 10.58
C ALA A 225 11.26 1.25 9.62
N ARG A 226 11.02 -0.01 10.00
CA ARG A 226 11.28 -1.17 9.14
C ARG A 226 10.54 -1.10 7.81
N ILE A 227 9.27 -0.69 7.81
CA ILE A 227 8.46 -0.56 6.58
C ILE A 227 8.99 0.57 5.70
N VAL A 228 9.35 1.71 6.30
CA VAL A 228 9.91 2.86 5.57
C VAL A 228 11.22 2.48 4.91
N ASP A 229 12.14 1.85 5.64
CA ASP A 229 13.43 1.42 5.10
C ASP A 229 13.26 0.35 4.02
N ALA A 230 12.27 -0.54 4.13
CA ALA A 230 11.95 -1.52 3.08
C ALA A 230 11.35 -0.86 1.81
N SER A 231 10.77 0.33 1.97
CA SER A 231 10.18 1.12 0.88
C SER A 231 11.20 2.08 0.24
N ASP A 232 12.40 2.19 0.81
CA ASP A 232 13.47 3.05 0.34
C ASP A 232 14.20 2.43 -0.87
N ILE A 233 13.93 2.96 -2.05
CA ILE A 233 14.55 2.54 -3.30
C ILE A 233 15.67 3.51 -3.66
N PHE A 234 16.91 3.02 -3.59
CA PHE A 234 18.06 3.75 -4.10
C PHE A 234 18.18 3.59 -5.62
N ILE A 235 18.24 4.71 -6.34
CA ILE A 235 18.46 4.73 -7.79
C ILE A 235 19.90 5.19 -8.07
N PRO A 236 20.85 4.26 -8.34
CA PRO A 236 22.27 4.58 -8.40
C PRO A 236 22.64 5.59 -9.48
N ASP A 237 21.97 5.53 -10.62
CA ASP A 237 22.25 6.38 -11.78
C ASP A 237 21.98 7.87 -11.51
N PHE A 238 21.12 8.17 -10.54
CA PHE A 238 20.78 9.53 -10.13
C PHE A 238 21.26 9.87 -8.73
N ASN A 239 21.76 8.89 -7.97
CA ASN A 239 22.15 9.03 -6.56
C ASN A 239 21.01 9.65 -5.73
N ILE A 240 19.80 9.13 -5.89
CA ILE A 240 18.59 9.55 -5.18
C ILE A 240 17.93 8.36 -4.50
N HIS A 241 17.26 8.64 -3.39
CA HIS A 241 16.37 7.72 -2.69
C HIS A 241 14.93 8.09 -3.02
N VAL A 242 14.07 7.09 -3.23
CA VAL A 242 12.64 7.28 -3.49
C VAL A 242 11.86 6.32 -2.60
N LEU A 243 10.87 6.84 -1.88
CA LEU A 243 9.97 6.02 -1.08
C LEU A 243 8.83 5.49 -1.96
N ASN A 244 8.76 4.18 -2.13
CA ASN A 244 7.63 3.52 -2.77
C ASN A 244 6.50 3.30 -1.76
N ASN A 245 5.40 4.02 -1.93
CA ASN A 245 4.23 3.94 -1.04
C ASN A 245 3.06 3.12 -1.64
N VAL A 246 3.28 2.42 -2.75
CA VAL A 246 2.29 1.46 -3.29
C VAL A 246 2.13 0.31 -2.29
N GLY A 247 0.90 0.00 -1.90
CA GLY A 247 0.66 -1.07 -0.92
C GLY A 247 1.26 -0.78 0.46
N ILE A 248 1.46 0.48 0.82
CA ILE A 248 2.03 0.91 2.11
C ILE A 248 1.33 0.30 3.34
N LEU A 249 0.06 -0.12 3.21
CA LEU A 249 -0.72 -0.77 4.26
C LEU A 249 -0.76 -2.31 4.13
N ASP A 250 -0.13 -2.90 3.11
CA ASP A 250 0.04 -4.35 3.01
C ASP A 250 1.01 -4.89 4.04
N GLN A 251 2.01 -4.07 4.37
CA GLN A 251 3.19 -4.47 5.13
C GLN A 251 3.15 -4.11 6.62
N SER A 252 2.04 -3.58 7.13
CA SER A 252 1.86 -3.25 8.56
C SER A 252 1.74 -4.46 9.49
N PHE A 253 2.00 -5.68 8.99
CA PHE A 253 1.95 -6.91 9.77
C PHE A 253 3.28 -7.66 9.62
N LEU A 254 4.10 -7.69 10.67
CA LEU A 254 4.89 -8.86 11.10
C LEU A 254 5.70 -9.64 10.05
N GLY A 255 6.18 -9.00 8.99
CA GLY A 255 6.93 -9.67 7.92
C GLY A 255 6.08 -10.29 6.81
N LEU A 256 4.91 -9.74 6.49
CA LEU A 256 4.17 -10.07 5.26
C LEU A 256 4.83 -9.51 3.98
N SER A 257 5.92 -8.76 4.09
CA SER A 257 6.66 -8.16 2.98
C SER A 257 7.60 -9.14 2.27
N VAL A 258 7.10 -10.31 1.89
CA VAL A 258 7.72 -11.17 0.87
C VAL A 258 6.65 -11.63 -0.12
N LEU A 259 5.95 -10.70 -0.74
CA LEU A 259 5.25 -10.91 -2.02
C LEU A 259 5.48 -9.67 -2.88
#